data_AF-A0A849EY64-F1
#
_entry.id   AF-A0A849EY64-F1
#
_cell.length_a   1.000
_cell.length_b   1.000
_cell.length_c   1.000
_cell.angle_alpha   90.00
_cell.angle_beta   90.00
_cell.angle_gamma   90.00
#
_symmetry.space_group_name_H-M   'P 1'
#
loop_
_entity.id
_entity.type
_entity.pdbx_description
1 polymer ?
#
loop_
_entity_poly.entity_id
_entity_poly.type
_entity_poly.pdbx_seq_one_letter_code
_entity_poly.pdbx_strand_id
1 'polypeptide(L)' 'MNPGCYTAIVTPFTHDSTQLDREGLEQLIAFQLSGGITGILA' A
#
# COMPACT_ATOMS: atom_id res chain seq x y z
N MET A 1 17.47 1.34 -5.50
CA MET A 1 16.37 2.29 -5.24
C MET A 1 16.80 3.65 -5.73
N ASN A 2 15.91 4.39 -6.37
CA ASN A 2 16.18 5.79 -6.72
C ASN A 2 16.06 6.63 -5.44
N PRO A 3 16.80 7.75 -5.29
CA PRO A 3 16.55 8.68 -4.21
C PRO A 3 15.10 9.17 -4.24
N GLY A 4 14.42 9.15 -3.09
CA GLY A 4 13.02 9.54 -3.01
C GLY A 4 12.33 9.07 -1.74
N CYS A 5 11.02 9.33 -1.66
CA CYS A 5 10.18 8.92 -0.55
C CYS A 5 9.55 7.55 -0.84
N TYR A 6 9.77 6.57 0.05
CA TYR A 6 9.20 5.24 -0.08
C TYR A 6 8.29 4.93 1.10
N THR A 7 7.12 4.38 0.81
CA THR A 7 6.17 3.97 1.84
C THR A 7 6.28 2.47 2.07
N ALA A 8 6.54 2.07 3.32
CA ALA A 8 6.25 0.70 3.78
C ALA A 8 4.73 0.59 3.97
N ILE A 9 4.07 -0.11 3.06
CA ILE A 9 2.61 -0.18 3.06
C ILE A 9 2.11 -1.19 4.09
N VAL A 10 1.03 -0.84 4.79
CA VAL A 10 0.34 -1.78 5.67
C VAL A 10 -0.28 -2.88 4.81
N THR A 11 -0.20 -4.14 5.25
CA THR A 11 -0.90 -5.26 4.62
C THR A 11 -2.32 -5.35 5.20
N PRO A 12 -3.37 -4.92 4.49
CA PRO A 12 -4.72 -4.98 5.02
C PRO A 12 -5.27 -6.41 4.93
N PHE A 13 -5.92 -6.86 5.99
CA PHE A 13 -6.65 -8.13 6.02
C PHE A 13 -8.14 -7.86 6.11
N THR A 14 -8.95 -8.84 5.69
CA THR A 14 -10.39 -8.85 5.91
C THR A 14 -10.71 -8.71 7.40
N HIS A 15 -11.93 -8.28 7.74
CA HIS A 15 -12.31 -8.02 9.14
C HIS A 15 -12.11 -9.24 10.06
N ASP A 16 -12.29 -10.45 9.53
CA ASP A 16 -12.06 -11.72 10.23
C ASP A 16 -10.58 -12.16 10.24
N SER A 17 -9.69 -11.38 9.63
CA SER A 17 -8.24 -11.60 9.49
C SER A 17 -7.85 -12.90 8.78
N THR A 18 -8.79 -13.54 8.06
CA THR A 18 -8.51 -14.83 7.39
C THR A 18 -7.90 -14.66 6.01
N GLN A 19 -8.11 -13.50 5.38
CA GLN A 19 -7.73 -13.25 3.99
C GLN A 19 -7.15 -11.85 3.82
N LEU A 20 -6.34 -11.68 2.77
CA LEU A 20 -5.87 -10.37 2.34
C LEU A 20 -7.05 -9.56 1.79
N ASP A 21 -7.23 -8.34 2.29
CA ASP A 21 -8.17 -7.39 1.68
C ASP A 21 -7.55 -6.78 0.42
N ARG A 22 -7.84 -7.39 -0.73
CA ARG A 22 -7.28 -6.98 -2.03
C ARG A 22 -7.81 -5.63 -2.49
N GLU A 23 -9.09 -5.37 -2.30
CA GLU A 23 -9.71 -4.10 -2.71
C GLU A 23 -9.16 -2.96 -1.86
N GLY A 24 -9.07 -3.15 -0.54
CA GLY A 24 -8.44 -2.19 0.36
C GLY A 24 -6.98 -1.94 0.00
N LEU A 25 -6.22 -2.98 -0.36
CA LEU A 25 -4.83 -2.82 -0.79
C LEU A 25 -4.71 -2.00 -2.09
N GLU A 26 -5.58 -2.23 -3.08
CA GLU A 26 -5.61 -1.43 -4.31
C GLU A 26 -5.92 0.05 -4.04
N GLN A 27 -6.88 0.33 -3.17
CA GLN A 27 -7.23 1.69 -2.76
C GLN A 27 -6.07 2.37 -2.02
N LEU A 28 -5.37 1.65 -1.13
CA LEU A 28 -4.19 2.18 -0.43
C LEU A 28 -3.07 2.51 -1.41
N ILE A 29 -2.78 1.64 -2.39
CA ILE A 29 -1.77 1.90 -3.41
C ILE A 29 -2.14 3.16 -4.21
N ALA A 30 -3.39 3.28 -4.67
CA ALA A 30 -3.86 4.44 -5.42
C ALA A 30 -3.70 5.74 -4.63
N PHE A 31 -4.01 5.71 -3.33
CA PHE A 31 -3.82 6.86 -2.44
C PHE A 31 -2.34 7.23 -2.26
N GLN A 32 -1.45 6.26 -2.11
CA GLN A 32 -0.02 6.54 -1.99
C GLN A 32 0.54 7.16 -3.27
N LEU A 33 0.16 6.62 -4.44
CA LEU A 33 0.57 7.14 -5.74
C LEU A 33 0.07 8.58 -5.96
N SER A 34 -1.17 8.91 -5.56
CA SER A 34 -1.68 10.28 -5.65
C SER A 34 -0.95 11.25 -4.72
N GLY A 35 -0.37 10.74 -3.62
CA GLY A 35 0.51 11.48 -2.71
C GLY A 35 1.94 11.72 -3.24
N GLY A 36 2.30 11.17 -4.40
CA GLY A 36 3.58 11.45 -5.06
C GLY A 36 4.79 10.70 -4.48
N ILE A 37 4.57 9.52 -3.89
CA ILE A 37 5.67 8.66 -3.45
C ILE A 37 6.52 8.16 -4.62
N THR A 38 7.80 7.89 -4.35
CA THR A 38 8.74 7.33 -5.33
C THR A 38 8.57 5.82 -5.49
N GLY A 39 8.09 5.13 -4.46
CA GLY A 39 7.78 3.71 -4.55
C GLY A 39 7.26 3.10 -3.26
N ILE A 40 6.78 1.87 -3.36
CA ILE A 40 6.24 1.10 -2.25
C ILE A 40 7.23 -0.01 -1.89
N LEU A 41 7.43 -0.23 -0.60
CA LEU A 41 8.08 -1.41 -0.05
C LEU A 41 6.99 -2.34 0.49
N ALA A 42 6.92 -3.56 -0.04
CA ALA A 42 5.96 -4.59 0.33
C ALA A 42 6.67 -5.93 0.50
#